data_AF-A0A358MF94-F1
#
_entry.id   AF-A0A358MF94-F1
#
_cell.length_a   1.000
_cell.length_b   1.000
_cell.length_c   1.000
_cell.angle_alpha   90.00
_cell.angle_beta   90.00
_cell.angle_gamma   90.00
#
_symmetry.space_group_name_H-M   'P 1'
#
loop_
_entity.id
_entity.type
_entity.pdbx_description
1 polymer ?
#
loop_
_entity_poly.entity_id
_entity_poly.type
_entity_poly.pdbx_seq_one_letter_code
_entity_poly.pdbx_strand_id
1 'polypeptide(L)'
;MTFMKTISFLAIAGLLSACEGGGGRVKTDKTQDYGFRSHHLSTMTAGIWVDPNGCDHWIIDDGVEGYMSERLDPYGKPVCSDAAPPNTVIGPFQGTSTIGEDRK
;
A
#
# COMPACT_ATOMS: atom_id res chain seq x y z
N MET A 1 41.14 -20.22 3.56
CA MET A 1 39.84 -20.94 3.52
C MET A 1 38.79 -20.33 4.44
N THR A 2 39.14 -19.92 5.66
CA THR A 2 38.20 -19.30 6.62
C THR A 2 37.63 -17.98 6.11
N PHE A 3 38.47 -17.10 5.54
CA PHE A 3 38.07 -15.78 5.00
C PHE A 3 37.01 -15.85 3.89
N MET A 4 37.11 -16.84 2.99
CA MET A 4 36.16 -17.05 1.88
C MET A 4 34.78 -17.51 2.40
N LYS A 5 34.77 -18.30 3.49
CA LYS A 5 33.54 -18.73 4.15
C LYS A 5 32.84 -17.56 4.84
N THR A 6 33.59 -16.66 5.47
CA THR A 6 33.02 -15.47 6.12
C THR A 6 32.38 -14.52 5.10
N ILE A 7 33.04 -14.28 3.95
CA ILE A 7 32.50 -13.44 2.88
C ILE A 7 31.20 -14.04 2.31
N SER A 8 31.17 -15.35 2.09
CA SER A 8 29.97 -16.03 1.59
C SER A 8 28.81 -15.93 2.58
N PHE A 9 29.08 -16.06 3.88
CA PHE A 9 28.05 -15.90 4.92
C PHE A 9 27.51 -14.47 5.00
N LEU A 10 28.38 -13.46 4.92
CA LEU A 10 27.93 -12.06 4.91
C LEU A 10 27.12 -11.73 3.66
N ALA A 11 27.50 -12.24 2.49
CA ALA A 11 26.74 -12.03 1.26
C ALA A 11 25.33 -12.63 1.34
N ILE A 12 25.20 -13.85 1.88
CA ILE A 12 23.90 -14.51 2.07
C ILE A 12 23.06 -13.73 3.09
N ALA A 13 23.63 -13.36 4.23
CA ALA A 13 22.92 -12.58 5.26
C ALA A 13 22.46 -11.21 4.74
N GLY A 14 23.30 -10.53 3.93
CA GLY A 14 22.95 -9.25 3.32
C GLY A 14 21.85 -9.36 2.25
N LEU A 15 21.75 -10.49 1.53
CA LEU A 15 20.65 -10.71 0.58
C LEU A 15 19.33 -11.03 1.28
N LEU A 16 19.37 -11.69 2.45
CA LEU A 16 18.19 -12.04 3.24
C LEU A 16 17.58 -10.85 3.99
N SER A 17 18.36 -9.80 4.30
CA SER A 17 17.83 -8.64 5.05
C SER A 17 16.80 -7.82 4.26
N ALA A 18 16.67 -8.03 2.95
CA ALA A 18 15.64 -7.40 2.13
C ALA A 18 14.26 -8.08 2.24
N CYS A 19 14.20 -9.30 2.81
CA CYS A 19 12.93 -10.02 3.01
C CYS A 19 12.17 -9.59 4.27
N GLU A 20 12.77 -8.82 5.19
CA GLU A 20 12.04 -8.17 6.27
C GLU A 20 11.35 -6.91 5.72
N GLY A 21 10.25 -7.12 4.99
CA GLY A 21 9.43 -6.05 4.44
C GLY A 21 8.86 -5.12 5.52
N GLY A 22 8.90 -3.81 5.22
CA GLY A 22 8.17 -2.78 5.96
C GLY A 22 8.93 -2.16 7.15
N GLY A 23 10.07 -1.49 6.89
CA GLY A 23 10.87 -0.79 7.91
C GLY A 23 10.26 0.50 8.49
N GLY A 24 8.93 0.61 8.52
CA GLY A 24 8.23 1.76 9.09
C GLY A 24 7.89 1.53 10.56
N ARG A 25 8.13 2.52 11.43
CA ARG A 25 7.44 2.54 12.73
C ARG A 25 5.97 2.76 12.43
N VAL A 26 5.15 1.71 12.55
CA VAL A 26 3.69 1.82 12.38
C VAL A 26 3.17 2.79 13.43
N LYS A 27 2.95 4.05 13.04
CA LYS A 27 2.35 5.03 13.93
C LYS A 27 0.85 4.76 13.98
N THR A 28 0.26 5.20 15.10
CA THR A 28 -1.18 5.07 15.36
C THR A 28 -2.02 5.97 14.47
N ASP A 29 -1.49 7.11 14.04
CA ASP A 29 -2.16 8.01 13.11
C ASP A 29 -2.11 7.44 11.69
N LYS A 30 -3.28 7.02 11.18
CA LYS A 30 -3.49 6.43 9.85
C LYS A 30 -3.89 7.45 8.79
N THR A 31 -3.82 8.74 9.09
CA THR A 31 -4.07 9.80 8.11
C THR A 31 -2.82 10.18 7.31
N GLN A 32 -1.67 9.67 7.72
CA GLN A 32 -0.36 9.96 7.15
C GLN A 32 0.22 8.73 6.48
N ASP A 33 0.87 8.97 5.35
CA ASP A 33 1.81 8.06 4.74
C ASP A 33 3.17 8.16 5.43
N TYR A 34 3.77 7.02 5.79
CA TYR A 34 5.08 6.95 6.44
C TYR A 34 6.16 6.31 5.56
N GLY A 35 5.80 5.96 4.33
CA GLY A 35 6.69 5.42 3.33
C GLY A 35 7.59 6.47 2.70
N PHE A 36 7.93 6.23 1.43
CA PHE A 36 8.80 7.11 0.68
C PHE A 36 8.04 8.38 0.29
N ARG A 37 8.50 9.54 0.80
CA ARG A 37 7.86 10.87 0.64
C ARG A 37 6.57 11.05 1.43
N SER A 38 6.62 10.82 2.74
CA SER A 38 5.54 11.07 3.70
C SER A 38 4.71 12.33 3.42
N HIS A 39 3.41 12.14 3.25
CA HIS A 39 2.39 13.16 3.10
C HIS A 39 1.05 12.69 3.68
N HIS A 40 0.09 13.60 3.76
CA HIS A 40 -1.23 13.27 4.29
C HIS A 40 -2.07 12.56 3.22
N LEU A 41 -2.74 11.45 3.56
CA LEU A 41 -3.51 10.64 2.61
C LEU A 41 -4.62 11.43 1.88
N SER A 42 -5.11 12.52 2.47
CA SER A 42 -6.10 13.38 1.83
C SER A 42 -5.58 14.12 0.58
N THR A 43 -4.27 14.15 0.33
CA THR A 43 -3.71 14.72 -0.90
C THR A 43 -3.57 13.69 -2.01
N MET A 44 -3.86 12.42 -1.73
CA MET A 44 -3.83 11.32 -2.69
C MET A 44 -5.22 11.08 -3.28
N THR A 45 -5.26 10.30 -4.35
CA THR A 45 -6.52 9.95 -5.02
C THR A 45 -6.90 8.52 -4.71
N ALA A 46 -8.10 8.33 -4.17
CA ALA A 46 -8.65 7.01 -3.89
C ALA A 46 -9.40 6.44 -5.11
N GLY A 47 -9.29 5.13 -5.29
CA GLY A 47 -10.21 4.34 -6.09
C GLY A 47 -11.14 3.51 -5.21
N ILE A 48 -11.88 2.61 -5.86
CA ILE A 48 -12.74 1.63 -5.20
C ILE A 48 -12.23 0.23 -5.54
N TRP A 49 -11.97 -0.57 -4.52
CA TRP A 49 -11.82 -2.01 -4.64
C TRP A 49 -13.13 -2.68 -4.24
N VAL A 50 -13.60 -3.62 -5.05
CA VAL A 50 -14.78 -4.45 -4.75
C VAL A 50 -14.30 -5.80 -4.24
N ASP A 51 -14.65 -6.12 -2.99
CA ASP A 51 -14.25 -7.37 -2.34
C ASP A 51 -15.01 -8.60 -2.90
N PRO A 52 -14.67 -9.84 -2.49
CA PRO A 52 -15.36 -11.04 -2.95
C PRO A 52 -16.86 -11.09 -2.66
N ASN A 53 -17.35 -10.32 -1.67
CA ASN A 53 -18.76 -10.22 -1.31
C ASN A 53 -19.49 -9.13 -2.12
N GLY A 54 -18.78 -8.37 -2.96
CA GLY A 54 -19.34 -7.27 -3.74
C GLY A 54 -19.34 -5.93 -3.02
N CYS A 55 -18.66 -5.81 -1.88
CA CYS A 55 -18.66 -4.60 -1.07
C CYS A 55 -17.43 -3.72 -1.34
N ASP A 56 -17.63 -2.42 -1.25
CA ASP A 56 -16.69 -1.40 -1.68
C ASP A 56 -15.71 -1.04 -0.56
N HIS A 57 -14.45 -0.89 -0.95
CA HIS A 57 -13.37 -0.39 -0.10
C HIS A 57 -12.71 0.78 -0.80
N TRP A 58 -12.44 1.86 -0.06
CA TRP A 58 -11.53 2.89 -0.52
C TRP A 58 -10.13 2.32 -0.59
N ILE A 59 -9.44 2.53 -1.70
CA ILE A 59 -8.07 2.07 -1.88
C ILE A 59 -7.20 3.18 -2.46
N ILE A 60 -5.99 3.33 -1.91
CA ILE A 60 -4.93 4.21 -2.40
C ILE A 60 -3.66 3.36 -2.47
N ASP A 61 -2.88 3.50 -3.53
CA ASP A 61 -1.64 2.77 -3.74
C ASP A 61 -0.61 3.71 -4.41
N ASP A 62 0.55 3.92 -3.78
CA ASP A 62 1.64 4.73 -4.36
C ASP A 62 2.70 3.89 -5.10
N GLY A 63 2.45 2.58 -5.24
CA GLY A 63 3.34 1.60 -5.86
C GLY A 63 4.29 0.91 -4.87
N VAL A 64 4.39 1.38 -3.62
CA VAL A 64 5.18 0.76 -2.54
C VAL A 64 4.36 0.49 -1.28
N GLU A 65 3.46 1.40 -0.92
CA GLU A 65 2.56 1.29 0.22
C GLU A 65 1.09 1.45 -0.22
N GLY A 66 0.23 0.62 0.38
CA GLY A 66 -1.19 0.58 0.08
C GLY A 66 -2.05 0.88 1.31
N TYR A 67 -3.07 1.70 1.13
CA TYR A 67 -4.04 2.08 2.16
C TYR A 67 -5.42 1.60 1.75
N MET A 68 -6.15 1.02 2.70
CA MET A 68 -7.50 0.55 2.45
C MET A 68 -8.40 0.75 3.67
N SER A 69 -9.63 1.20 3.42
CA SER A 69 -10.69 1.25 4.42
C SER A 69 -12.03 0.86 3.80
N GLU A 70 -12.88 0.21 4.59
CA GLU A 70 -14.22 -0.14 4.16
C GLU A 70 -15.04 1.13 3.88
N ARG A 71 -15.76 1.17 2.76
CA ARG A 71 -16.68 2.26 2.48
C ARG A 71 -17.98 2.02 3.23
N LEU A 72 -18.27 2.88 4.20
CA LEU A 72 -19.45 2.78 5.03
C LEU A 72 -20.54 3.78 4.61
N ASP A 73 -21.79 3.36 4.78
CA ASP A 73 -22.94 4.25 4.72
C ASP A 73 -23.04 5.11 6.01
N PRO A 74 -23.95 6.10 6.08
CA PRO A 74 -24.12 6.93 7.28
C PRO A 74 -24.52 6.18 8.55
N TYR A 75 -24.93 4.91 8.44
CA TYR A 75 -25.32 4.03 9.55
C TYR A 75 -24.20 3.04 9.93
N GLY A 76 -23.04 3.13 9.29
CA GLY A 76 -21.90 2.26 9.54
C GLY A 76 -22.00 0.88 8.90
N LYS A 77 -22.87 0.69 7.89
CA LYS A 77 -22.93 -0.55 7.12
C LYS A 77 -22.02 -0.49 5.89
N PRO A 78 -21.41 -1.61 5.46
CA PRO A 78 -20.66 -1.67 4.22
C PRO A 78 -21.53 -1.27 3.03
N VAL A 79 -20.98 -0.45 2.14
CA VAL A 79 -21.61 -0.12 0.87
C VAL A 79 -21.23 -1.18 -0.15
N CYS A 80 -22.21 -1.80 -0.81
CA CYS A 80 -21.99 -2.80 -1.86
C CYS A 80 -22.72 -2.31 -3.12
N SER A 81 -22.01 -1.56 -3.98
CA SER A 81 -22.64 -0.71 -5.00
C SER A 81 -22.57 -1.22 -6.44
N ASP A 82 -22.04 -2.44 -6.66
CA ASP A 82 -21.81 -3.01 -7.99
C ASP A 82 -20.96 -2.12 -8.90
N ALA A 83 -20.08 -1.29 -8.32
CA ALA A 83 -19.24 -0.37 -9.09
C ALA A 83 -18.26 -1.10 -10.03
N ALA A 84 -17.90 -2.35 -9.70
CA ALA A 84 -17.07 -3.24 -10.51
C ALA A 84 -17.36 -4.71 -10.16
N PRO A 85 -16.90 -5.68 -10.98
CA PRO A 85 -16.93 -7.10 -10.60
C PRO A 85 -16.11 -7.38 -9.32
N PRO A 86 -16.46 -8.41 -8.53
CA PRO A 86 -15.69 -8.81 -7.36
C PRO A 86 -14.21 -9.02 -7.68
N ASN A 87 -13.35 -8.68 -6.73
CA ASN A 87 -11.88 -8.72 -6.84
C ASN A 87 -11.28 -7.73 -7.85
N THR A 88 -11.98 -6.64 -8.16
CA THR A 88 -11.53 -5.63 -9.13
C THR A 88 -11.36 -4.27 -8.46
N VAL A 89 -10.33 -3.53 -8.87
CA VAL A 89 -10.13 -2.12 -8.50
C VAL A 89 -10.52 -1.22 -9.67
N ILE A 90 -11.22 -0.14 -9.38
CA ILE A 90 -11.60 0.91 -10.34
C ILE A 90 -11.21 2.30 -9.85
N GLY A 91 -11.12 3.24 -10.79
CA GLY A 91 -10.73 4.62 -10.51
C GLY A 91 -9.22 4.83 -10.44
N PRO A 92 -8.75 6.06 -10.22
CA PRO A 92 -7.34 6.43 -10.24
C PRO A 92 -6.64 6.16 -8.90
N PHE A 93 -6.74 4.95 -8.35
CA PHE A 93 -6.16 4.56 -7.05
C PHE A 93 -4.63 4.70 -6.98
N GLN A 94 -3.96 4.69 -8.15
CA GLN A 94 -2.52 4.90 -8.28
C GLN A 94 -2.12 6.38 -8.42
N GLY A 95 -3.08 7.27 -8.68
CA GLY A 95 -2.92 8.74 -8.66
C GLY A 95 -1.60 9.31 -9.23
N THR A 96 -1.24 10.51 -8.77
CA THR A 96 0.04 11.17 -9.06
C THR A 96 1.13 10.79 -8.06
N SER A 97 0.85 9.85 -7.17
CA SER A 97 1.71 9.44 -6.06
C SER A 97 2.57 8.23 -6.40
N THR A 98 2.43 7.64 -7.59
CA THR A 98 3.26 6.52 -8.00
C THR A 98 4.74 6.92 -8.06
N ILE A 99 5.61 6.08 -7.49
CA ILE A 99 7.07 6.24 -7.57
C ILE A 99 7.51 6.27 -9.04
N GLY A 100 7.56 7.46 -9.63
CA GLY A 100 7.86 7.67 -11.05
C GLY A 100 7.21 8.91 -11.68
N GLU A 101 6.04 9.33 -11.17
CA GLU A 101 5.24 10.40 -11.77
C GLU A 101 5.64 11.81 -11.28
N ASP A 102 6.53 11.89 -10.28
CA ASP A 102 7.01 13.14 -9.66
C ASP A 102 7.99 13.98 -10.51
N ARG A 103 8.09 13.71 -11.82
CA ARG A 103 8.91 14.51 -12.75
C ARG A 103 8.04 15.34 -13.67
N LYS A 104 7.44 16.41 -13.13
CA LYS A 104 7.09 17.57 -13.94
C LYS A 104 7.08 18.86 -13.13
#